data_AF-A0A2N5K6E2-F1
#
_entry.id   AF-A0A2N5K6E2-F1
#
_cell.length_a   1.000
_cell.length_b   1.000
_cell.length_c   1.000
_cell.angle_alpha   90.00
_cell.angle_beta   90.00
_cell.angle_gamma   90.00
#
_symmetry.space_group_name_H-M   'P 1'
#
loop_
_entity.id
_entity.type
_entity.pdbx_description
1 polymer ?
#
loop_
_entity_poly.entity_id
_entity_poly.type
_entity_poly.pdbx_seq_one_letter_code
_entity_poly.pdbx_strand_id
1 'polypeptide(L)'
;MTSTPEVGVVIDRVVAAVADLAGLLAVSLGGSTQSDLFDDESDIDLHVYWQPPLADDSIRAERLAQVADAGCVVAGVTCWGLEDHLRIGGRAIELIYVELDELQAQIDQAYGPGLNGEGYTTAMLYVLAEGHIVHDPSGVATAPRARLWAEFPAPTRRLLLQHNPDLLRIYFKHLQLAQRRGDLLSVQHRRYTVQMVY
;
A
#
# COMPACT_ATOMS: atom_id res chain seq x y z
N MET A 1 2.03 6.29 -22.32
CA MET A 1 3.00 7.11 -21.57
C MET A 1 4.07 6.15 -21.09
N THR A 2 5.28 6.32 -21.63
CA THR A 2 6.42 5.45 -21.34
C THR A 2 6.89 5.71 -19.93
N SER A 3 6.75 4.73 -19.04
CA SER A 3 7.56 4.66 -17.83
C SER A 3 9.01 4.97 -18.24
N THR A 4 9.55 6.04 -17.69
CA THR A 4 10.90 6.52 -18.01
C THR A 4 11.86 5.35 -17.79
N PRO A 5 12.68 4.96 -18.79
CA PRO A 5 13.55 3.78 -18.71
C PRO A 5 14.40 3.70 -17.42
N GLU A 6 14.64 4.84 -16.77
CA GLU A 6 15.34 4.96 -15.49
C GLU A 6 14.59 4.35 -14.29
N VAL A 7 13.26 4.47 -14.22
CA VAL A 7 12.48 3.97 -13.07
C VAL A 7 12.48 2.44 -13.02
N GLY A 8 12.32 1.79 -14.17
CA GLY A 8 12.40 0.33 -14.26
C GLY A 8 13.77 -0.19 -13.81
N VAL A 9 14.85 0.47 -14.24
CA VAL A 9 16.22 0.11 -13.82
C VAL A 9 16.43 0.30 -12.32
N VAL A 10 15.88 1.36 -11.72
CA VAL A 10 15.94 1.59 -10.27
C VAL A 10 15.22 0.46 -9.51
N ILE A 11 14.01 0.10 -9.94
CA ILE A 11 13.22 -0.98 -9.34
C ILE A 11 13.98 -2.31 -9.43
N ASP A 12 14.50 -2.66 -10.61
CA ASP A 12 15.25 -3.89 -10.84
C ASP A 12 16.48 -3.99 -9.93
N ARG A 13 17.19 -2.87 -9.72
CA ARG A 13 18.34 -2.80 -8.80
C ARG A 13 17.93 -3.04 -7.35
N VAL A 14 16.83 -2.42 -6.89
CA VAL A 14 16.33 -2.60 -5.54
C VAL A 14 15.86 -4.03 -5.32
N VAL A 15 15.04 -4.57 -6.23
CA VAL A 15 14.58 -5.96 -6.19
C VAL A 15 15.76 -6.92 -6.15
N ALA A 16 16.76 -6.76 -7.01
CA ALA A 16 17.96 -7.61 -7.01
C ALA A 16 18.74 -7.54 -5.69
N ALA A 17 18.73 -6.39 -5.01
CA ALA A 17 19.40 -6.23 -3.72
C ALA A 17 18.68 -6.95 -2.58
N VAL A 18 17.36 -7.14 -2.65
CA VAL A 18 16.55 -7.68 -1.53
C VAL A 18 15.92 -9.05 -1.78
N ALA A 19 15.80 -9.50 -3.03
CA ALA A 19 14.99 -10.66 -3.41
C ALA A 19 15.35 -11.99 -2.72
N ASP A 20 16.59 -12.14 -2.26
CA ASP A 20 17.09 -13.33 -1.55
C ASP A 20 17.12 -13.16 -0.02
N LEU A 21 16.63 -12.04 0.52
CA LEU A 21 16.53 -11.83 1.95
C LEU A 21 15.58 -12.82 2.60
N ALA A 22 15.93 -13.26 3.81
CA ALA A 22 15.08 -14.13 4.60
C ALA A 22 13.66 -13.54 4.75
N GLY A 23 12.67 -14.38 4.51
CA GLY A 23 11.25 -14.05 4.63
C GLY A 23 10.65 -13.31 3.44
N LEU A 24 11.43 -12.73 2.53
CA LEU A 24 10.88 -12.03 1.36
C LEU A 24 10.30 -13.02 0.35
N LEU A 25 9.08 -12.76 -0.11
CA LEU A 25 8.35 -13.63 -1.03
C LEU A 25 8.05 -12.98 -2.37
N ALA A 26 7.65 -11.70 -2.34
CA ALA A 26 7.24 -10.97 -3.52
C ALA A 26 7.41 -9.47 -3.31
N VAL A 27 7.46 -8.72 -4.41
CA VAL A 27 7.50 -7.25 -4.43
C VAL A 27 6.52 -6.76 -5.50
N SER A 28 5.69 -5.79 -5.12
CA SER A 28 4.85 -5.04 -6.05
C SER A 28 5.17 -3.55 -6.02
N LEU A 29 5.08 -2.91 -7.18
CA LEU A 29 5.11 -1.47 -7.31
C LEU A 29 3.71 -0.90 -7.06
N GLY A 30 3.61 -0.04 -6.05
CA GLY A 30 2.39 0.69 -5.67
C GLY A 30 2.47 2.19 -5.97
N GLY A 31 1.49 2.93 -5.47
CA GLY A 31 1.53 4.39 -5.42
C GLY A 31 1.24 5.12 -6.73
N SER A 32 1.70 6.38 -6.77
CA SER A 32 1.49 7.34 -7.86
C SER A 32 2.16 6.94 -9.19
N THR A 33 3.15 6.03 -9.14
CA THR A 33 3.87 5.48 -10.31
C THR A 33 2.98 4.79 -11.33
N GLN A 34 1.78 4.38 -10.92
CA GLN A 34 0.76 3.81 -11.80
C GLN A 34 -0.25 4.85 -12.31
N SER A 35 -0.15 6.11 -11.87
CA SER A 35 -1.07 7.18 -12.24
C SER A 35 -0.50 8.05 -13.36
N ASP A 36 -1.39 8.70 -14.12
CA ASP A 36 -1.02 9.71 -15.12
C ASP A 36 -0.36 10.97 -14.50
N LEU A 37 -0.23 11.02 -13.17
CA LEU A 37 0.36 12.12 -12.40
C LEU A 37 1.80 11.85 -11.95
N PHE A 38 2.39 10.70 -12.33
CA PHE A 38 3.78 10.41 -11.99
C PHE A 38 4.75 11.39 -12.67
N ASP A 39 5.62 12.00 -11.87
CA ASP A 39 6.60 13.00 -12.30
C ASP A 39 7.97 12.80 -11.62
N ASP A 40 8.88 13.76 -11.78
CA ASP A 40 10.22 13.69 -11.20
C ASP A 40 10.26 13.92 -9.69
N GLU A 41 9.20 14.48 -9.11
CA GLU A 41 9.07 14.68 -7.66
C GLU A 41 8.43 13.47 -6.97
N SER A 42 7.81 12.58 -7.75
CA SER A 42 7.17 11.36 -7.25
C SER A 42 8.18 10.37 -6.68
N ASP A 43 7.83 9.81 -5.53
CA ASP A 43 8.47 8.67 -4.88
C ASP A 43 8.13 7.34 -5.59
N ILE A 44 8.84 6.28 -5.20
CA ILE A 44 8.61 4.92 -5.64
C ILE A 44 8.25 4.05 -4.43
N ASP A 45 7.00 3.59 -4.40
CA ASP A 45 6.49 2.71 -3.35
C ASP A 45 6.60 1.24 -3.75
N LEU A 46 7.41 0.47 -3.03
CA LEU A 46 7.55 -0.97 -3.21
C LEU A 46 6.93 -1.71 -2.02
N HIS A 47 5.84 -2.43 -2.25
CA HIS A 47 5.25 -3.29 -1.24
C HIS A 47 5.97 -4.63 -1.24
N VAL A 48 6.65 -4.94 -0.14
CA VAL A 48 7.42 -6.15 0.07
C VAL A 48 6.57 -7.14 0.86
N TYR A 49 6.12 -8.20 0.20
CA TYR A 49 5.38 -9.28 0.85
C TYR A 49 6.34 -10.26 1.48
N TRP A 50 6.13 -10.55 2.76
CA TRP A 50 7.05 -11.38 3.52
C TRP A 50 6.34 -12.34 4.48
N GLN A 51 7.09 -13.31 5.00
CA GLN A 51 6.68 -14.22 6.07
C GLN A 51 7.80 -14.40 7.11
N PRO A 52 7.48 -14.72 8.37
CA PRO A 52 8.50 -14.90 9.41
C PRO A 52 9.50 -16.06 9.12
N PRO A 53 10.78 -15.87 9.48
CA PRO A 53 11.39 -14.63 9.97
C PRO A 53 11.74 -13.67 8.83
N LEU A 54 11.44 -12.38 9.01
CA LEU A 54 12.00 -11.31 8.17
C LEU A 54 13.48 -11.12 8.51
N ALA A 55 14.31 -10.81 7.50
CA ALA A 55 15.68 -10.37 7.73
C ALA A 55 15.74 -9.14 8.66
N ASP A 56 16.70 -9.12 9.58
CA ASP A 56 16.90 -8.03 10.54
C ASP A 56 17.14 -6.68 9.83
N ASP A 57 16.73 -5.58 10.46
CA ASP A 57 16.85 -4.21 9.93
C ASP A 57 18.28 -3.88 9.47
N SER A 58 19.30 -4.35 10.20
CA SER A 58 20.71 -4.14 9.85
C SER A 58 21.12 -4.85 8.56
N ILE A 59 20.61 -6.06 8.33
CA ILE A 59 20.85 -6.84 7.10
C ILE A 59 20.14 -6.16 5.93
N ARG A 60 18.88 -5.75 6.10
CA ARG A 60 18.13 -5.04 5.05
C ARG A 60 18.83 -3.72 4.69
N ALA A 61 19.25 -2.95 5.70
CA ALA A 61 20.01 -1.71 5.50
C ALA A 61 21.33 -1.93 4.75
N GLU A 62 22.08 -2.99 5.10
CA GLU A 62 23.34 -3.34 4.42
C GLU A 62 23.11 -3.63 2.93
N ARG A 63 22.08 -4.42 2.61
CA ARG A 63 21.74 -4.76 1.22
C ARG A 63 21.30 -3.54 0.42
N LEU A 64 20.43 -2.71 0.99
CA LEU A 64 19.94 -1.49 0.35
C LEU A 64 21.07 -0.46 0.13
N ALA A 65 22.03 -0.37 1.05
CA ALA A 65 23.18 0.54 0.93
C ALA A 65 24.08 0.23 -0.28
N GLN A 66 24.04 -0.98 -0.84
CA GLN A 66 24.80 -1.34 -2.05
C GLN A 66 24.25 -0.70 -3.33
N VAL A 67 22.98 -0.28 -3.31
CA VAL A 67 22.32 0.33 -4.47
C VAL A 67 21.94 1.79 -4.24
N ALA A 68 21.83 2.22 -2.98
CA ALA A 68 21.47 3.57 -2.56
C ALA A 68 22.58 4.61 -2.74
N ASP A 69 22.17 5.87 -2.75
CA ASP A 69 23.04 7.02 -2.57
C ASP A 69 23.72 6.94 -1.19
N ALA A 70 24.97 7.41 -1.11
CA ALA A 70 25.80 7.26 0.09
C ALA A 70 25.15 7.90 1.32
N GLY A 71 24.89 7.10 2.36
CA GLY A 71 24.30 7.55 3.62
C GLY A 71 22.80 7.84 3.55
N CYS A 72 22.11 7.43 2.48
CA CYS A 72 20.69 7.68 2.27
C CYS A 72 19.83 6.43 2.49
N VAL A 73 20.12 5.61 3.51
CA VAL A 73 19.29 4.45 3.89
C VAL A 73 18.84 4.60 5.35
N VAL A 74 17.54 4.44 5.59
CA VAL A 74 16.94 4.40 6.93
C VAL A 74 16.03 3.17 6.99
N ALA A 75 16.45 2.14 7.70
CA ALA A 75 15.66 0.91 7.87
C ALA A 75 14.87 0.93 9.18
N GLY A 76 13.75 0.21 9.23
CA GLY A 76 12.96 0.01 10.45
C GLY A 76 12.10 1.21 10.85
N VAL A 77 11.66 2.01 9.88
CA VAL A 77 10.67 3.07 10.12
C VAL A 77 9.32 2.42 10.45
N THR A 78 8.60 2.91 11.47
CA THR A 78 7.37 2.27 11.98
C THR A 78 6.19 3.23 12.16
N CYS A 79 6.23 4.41 11.54
CA CYS A 79 5.18 5.41 11.69
C CYS A 79 3.84 4.99 11.04
N TRP A 80 3.87 4.26 9.93
CA TRP A 80 2.68 3.84 9.17
C TRP A 80 2.64 2.33 8.85
N GLY A 81 3.54 1.57 9.45
CA GLY A 81 3.87 0.20 9.07
C GLY A 81 5.39 0.04 9.10
N LEU A 82 5.88 -1.19 9.00
CA LEU A 82 7.31 -1.43 8.89
C LEU A 82 7.78 -1.00 7.50
N GLU A 83 8.73 -0.07 7.44
CA GLU A 83 9.24 0.51 6.21
C GLU A 83 10.76 0.66 6.23
N ASP A 84 11.40 0.53 5.06
CA ASP A 84 12.77 0.98 4.84
C ASP A 84 12.77 2.07 3.76
N HIS A 85 13.44 3.19 4.03
CA HIS A 85 13.50 4.34 3.13
C HIS A 85 14.90 4.48 2.54
N LEU A 86 14.98 4.78 1.24
CA LEU A 86 16.24 5.05 0.58
C LEU A 86 16.15 6.11 -0.52
N ARG A 87 17.32 6.56 -1.01
CA ARG A 87 17.43 7.33 -2.25
C ARG A 87 18.37 6.71 -3.25
N ILE A 88 18.03 6.78 -4.54
CA ILE A 88 18.90 6.39 -5.66
C ILE A 88 18.86 7.51 -6.71
N GLY A 89 20.01 8.13 -7.00
CA GLY A 89 20.07 9.26 -7.93
C GLY A 89 19.21 10.44 -7.47
N GLY A 90 19.06 10.63 -6.16
CA GLY A 90 18.21 11.65 -5.55
C GLY A 90 16.72 11.31 -5.46
N ARG A 91 16.24 10.26 -6.14
CA ARG A 91 14.84 9.79 -6.10
C ARG A 91 14.55 9.05 -4.79
N ALA A 92 13.45 9.38 -4.12
CA ALA A 92 12.99 8.67 -2.92
C ALA A 92 12.34 7.33 -3.27
N ILE A 93 12.62 6.31 -2.47
CA ILE A 93 12.09 4.95 -2.61
C ILE A 93 11.71 4.47 -1.21
N GLU A 94 10.54 3.86 -1.09
CA GLU A 94 10.03 3.29 0.16
C GLU A 94 9.73 1.80 -0.05
N LEU A 95 10.29 0.96 0.82
CA LEU A 95 9.95 -0.46 0.91
C LEU A 95 8.97 -0.64 2.07
N ILE A 96 7.73 -0.95 1.77
CA ILE A 96 6.63 -1.13 2.73
C ILE A 96 6.45 -2.63 2.97
N TYR A 97 6.76 -3.09 4.17
CA TYR A 97 6.75 -4.52 4.51
C TYR A 97 5.34 -4.96 4.94
N VAL A 98 4.76 -5.86 4.15
CA VAL A 98 3.41 -6.40 4.37
C VAL A 98 3.51 -7.90 4.67
N GLU A 99 3.15 -8.29 5.89
CA GLU A 99 3.14 -9.70 6.27
C GLU A 99 2.02 -10.43 5.52
N LEU A 100 2.41 -11.44 4.73
CA LEU A 100 1.52 -12.07 3.77
C LEU A 100 0.43 -12.91 4.45
N ASP A 101 0.75 -13.53 5.58
CA ASP A 101 -0.22 -14.34 6.34
C ASP A 101 -1.27 -13.45 7.01
N GLU A 102 -0.87 -12.30 7.57
CA GLU A 102 -1.82 -11.31 8.09
C GLU A 102 -2.71 -10.76 6.97
N LEU A 103 -2.13 -10.44 5.81
CA LEU A 103 -2.89 -9.95 4.67
C LEU A 103 -3.90 -10.99 4.15
N GLN A 104 -3.51 -12.26 4.08
CA GLN A 104 -4.43 -13.35 3.72
C GLN A 104 -5.57 -13.49 4.73
N ALA A 105 -5.29 -13.40 6.03
CA ALA A 105 -6.31 -13.41 7.06
C ALA A 105 -7.28 -12.21 6.91
N GLN A 106 -6.76 -11.02 6.58
CA GLN A 106 -7.61 -9.86 6.28
C GLN A 106 -8.47 -10.05 5.03
N ILE A 107 -7.94 -10.68 3.97
CA ILE A 107 -8.72 -11.04 2.78
C ILE A 107 -9.86 -11.99 3.16
N ASP A 108 -9.56 -13.07 3.87
CA ASP A 108 -10.57 -14.03 4.30
C ASP A 108 -11.62 -13.39 5.21
N GLN A 109 -11.20 -12.49 6.09
CA GLN A 109 -12.12 -11.72 6.94
C GLN A 109 -13.01 -10.80 6.10
N ALA A 110 -12.46 -10.08 5.12
CA ALA A 110 -13.20 -9.14 4.29
C ALA A 110 -14.32 -9.79 3.47
N TYR A 111 -14.03 -10.96 2.91
CA TYR A 111 -14.97 -11.72 2.08
C TYR A 111 -15.82 -12.73 2.86
N GLY A 112 -15.53 -12.93 4.16
CA GLY A 112 -16.29 -13.80 5.06
C GLY A 112 -17.19 -12.99 6.02
N PRO A 113 -16.79 -12.78 7.29
CA PRO A 113 -17.57 -12.05 8.29
C PRO A 113 -17.64 -10.52 8.08
N GLY A 114 -16.71 -9.96 7.30
CA GLY A 114 -16.53 -8.52 7.11
C GLY A 114 -15.46 -7.93 8.03
N LEU A 115 -14.76 -6.91 7.53
CA LEU A 115 -13.80 -6.14 8.32
C LEU A 115 -14.51 -5.06 9.15
N ASN A 116 -14.09 -4.90 10.40
CA ASN A 116 -14.56 -3.89 11.34
C ASN A 116 -13.43 -2.89 11.66
N GLY A 117 -13.25 -1.87 10.83
CA GLY A 117 -12.21 -0.86 11.04
C GLY A 117 -12.69 0.56 10.73
N GLU A 118 -12.00 1.54 11.29
CA GLU A 118 -12.13 2.93 10.88
C GLU A 118 -11.20 3.17 9.72
N GLY A 119 -11.72 3.13 8.50
CA GLY A 119 -11.10 3.78 7.37
C GLY A 119 -9.86 3.17 6.76
N TYR A 120 -9.82 3.08 5.43
CA TYR A 120 -8.78 2.35 4.71
C TYR A 120 -8.71 0.85 5.05
N THR A 121 -9.79 0.27 5.60
CA THR A 121 -9.79 -1.13 6.05
C THR A 121 -9.53 -2.13 4.91
N THR A 122 -9.75 -1.73 3.66
CA THR A 122 -9.44 -2.53 2.46
C THR A 122 -8.25 -2.00 1.65
N ALA A 123 -7.42 -1.12 2.21
CA ALA A 123 -6.33 -0.45 1.49
C ALA A 123 -5.22 -1.40 1.06
N MET A 124 -4.68 -2.19 2.00
CA MET A 124 -3.64 -3.19 1.70
C MET A 124 -4.16 -4.27 0.76
N LEU A 125 -5.43 -4.57 0.90
CA LEU A 125 -6.22 -5.36 -0.02
C LEU A 125 -6.10 -4.76 -1.46
N TYR A 126 -6.48 -3.49 -1.64
CA TYR A 126 -6.43 -2.80 -2.93
C TYR A 126 -5.01 -2.74 -3.50
N VAL A 127 -4.03 -2.45 -2.65
CA VAL A 127 -2.60 -2.44 -3.01
C VAL A 127 -2.17 -3.77 -3.62
N LEU A 128 -2.54 -4.91 -3.03
CA LEU A 128 -2.20 -6.23 -3.60
C LEU A 128 -2.85 -6.46 -4.97
N ALA A 129 -4.08 -5.98 -5.15
CA ALA A 129 -4.82 -6.23 -6.37
C ALA A 129 -4.48 -5.33 -7.54
N GLU A 130 -4.18 -4.07 -7.29
CA GLU A 130 -3.81 -3.11 -8.34
C GLU A 130 -2.27 -2.98 -8.46
N GLY A 131 -1.51 -3.47 -7.49
CA GLY A 131 -0.05 -3.46 -7.51
C GLY A 131 0.52 -4.14 -8.78
N HIS A 132 1.52 -3.49 -9.38
CA HIS A 132 2.27 -4.09 -10.47
C HIS A 132 3.33 -5.02 -9.90
N ILE A 133 3.13 -6.33 -10.03
CA ILE A 133 4.06 -7.33 -9.50
C ILE A 133 5.36 -7.27 -10.29
N VAL A 134 6.46 -6.95 -9.60
CA VAL A 134 7.81 -6.86 -10.18
C VAL A 134 8.69 -8.04 -9.76
N HIS A 135 8.32 -8.72 -8.68
CA HIS A 135 8.97 -9.96 -8.22
C HIS A 135 7.93 -10.86 -7.53
N ASP A 136 7.73 -12.09 -8.01
CA ASP A 136 6.86 -13.09 -7.37
C ASP A 136 7.15 -14.50 -7.91
N PRO A 137 8.34 -15.06 -7.62
CA PRO A 137 8.82 -16.29 -8.25
C PRO A 137 7.93 -17.52 -7.98
N SER A 138 7.21 -17.53 -6.86
CA SER A 138 6.30 -18.63 -6.47
C SER A 138 4.82 -18.33 -6.76
N GLY A 139 4.48 -17.12 -7.20
CA GLY A 139 3.10 -16.72 -7.49
C GLY A 139 2.25 -16.47 -6.24
N VAL A 140 2.86 -16.31 -5.05
CA VAL A 140 2.15 -16.22 -3.77
C VAL A 140 1.44 -14.88 -3.58
N ALA A 141 1.94 -13.79 -4.17
CA ALA A 141 1.24 -12.51 -4.19
C ALA A 141 0.22 -12.46 -5.35
N THR A 142 0.50 -13.14 -6.45
CA THR A 142 -0.39 -13.19 -7.62
C THR A 142 -1.64 -14.05 -7.38
N ALA A 143 -1.50 -15.19 -6.70
CA ALA A 143 -2.59 -16.15 -6.54
C ALA A 143 -3.85 -15.57 -5.83
N PRO A 144 -3.73 -14.79 -4.74
CA PRO A 144 -4.88 -14.17 -4.09
C PRO A 144 -5.62 -13.16 -4.98
N ARG A 145 -4.95 -12.54 -5.97
CA ARG A 145 -5.54 -11.50 -6.84
C ARG A 145 -6.78 -11.96 -7.60
N ALA A 146 -6.93 -13.26 -7.86
CA ALA A 146 -8.13 -13.80 -8.50
C ALA A 146 -9.41 -13.67 -7.64
N ARG A 147 -9.26 -13.61 -6.31
CA ARG A 147 -10.38 -13.47 -5.35
C ARG A 147 -10.75 -12.01 -5.10
N LEU A 148 -9.99 -11.10 -5.69
CA LEU A 148 -9.79 -9.74 -5.27
C LEU A 148 -10.34 -8.85 -6.42
N TRP A 149 -11.28 -7.94 -6.12
CA TRP A 149 -11.82 -6.88 -7.01
C TRP A 149 -12.63 -7.30 -8.26
N ALA A 150 -13.47 -8.33 -8.16
CA ALA A 150 -14.66 -8.37 -9.04
C ALA A 150 -15.70 -7.31 -8.63
N GLU A 151 -15.92 -7.14 -7.32
CA GLU A 151 -16.72 -6.09 -6.66
C GLU A 151 -16.18 -5.86 -5.22
N PHE A 152 -16.44 -4.70 -4.62
CA PHE A 152 -16.07 -4.43 -3.21
C PHE A 152 -16.68 -5.48 -2.26
N PRO A 153 -15.95 -6.01 -1.26
CA PRO A 153 -16.40 -7.14 -0.43
C PRO A 153 -17.76 -6.88 0.24
N ALA A 154 -18.79 -7.59 -0.21
CA ALA A 154 -20.17 -7.38 0.25
C ALA A 154 -20.36 -7.59 1.77
N PRO A 155 -19.72 -8.58 2.43
CA PRO A 155 -19.80 -8.71 3.88
C PRO A 155 -19.23 -7.51 4.63
N THR A 156 -18.02 -7.04 4.27
CA THR A 156 -17.44 -5.80 4.82
C THR A 156 -18.37 -4.61 4.62
N ARG A 157 -18.91 -4.43 3.40
CA ARG A 157 -19.86 -3.33 3.12
C ARG A 157 -21.07 -3.38 4.04
N ARG A 158 -21.68 -4.56 4.22
CA ARG A 158 -22.83 -4.74 5.11
C ARG A 158 -22.46 -4.42 6.56
N LEU A 159 -21.33 -4.93 7.04
CA LEU A 159 -20.89 -4.74 8.41
C LEU A 159 -20.63 -3.25 8.73
N LEU A 160 -19.92 -2.55 7.84
CA LEU A 160 -19.67 -1.11 7.96
C LEU A 160 -20.98 -0.30 7.97
N LEU A 161 -21.92 -0.63 7.08
CA LEU A 161 -23.23 0.03 7.00
C LEU A 161 -24.14 -0.27 8.21
N GLN A 162 -24.05 -1.48 8.78
CA GLN A 162 -24.84 -1.88 9.94
C GLN A 162 -24.38 -1.19 11.23
N HIS A 163 -23.08 -0.97 11.40
CA HIS A 163 -22.57 -0.34 12.62
C HIS A 163 -22.76 1.18 12.64
N ASN A 164 -22.96 1.85 11.50
CA ASN A 164 -22.93 3.31 11.42
C ASN A 164 -23.98 3.98 10.47
N PRO A 165 -25.24 3.51 10.38
CA PRO A 165 -26.18 4.03 9.37
C PRO A 165 -26.53 5.51 9.55
N ASP A 166 -26.74 5.96 10.79
CA ASP A 166 -27.00 7.38 11.08
C ASP A 166 -25.75 8.25 10.93
N LEU A 167 -24.59 7.70 11.28
CA LEU A 167 -23.31 8.40 11.16
C LEU A 167 -23.00 8.72 9.70
N LEU A 168 -23.23 7.76 8.80
CA LEU A 168 -23.05 7.94 7.36
C LEU A 168 -23.99 9.03 6.81
N ARG A 169 -25.27 9.01 7.21
CA ARG A 169 -26.24 10.05 6.84
C ARG A 169 -25.80 11.44 7.30
N ILE A 170 -25.25 11.54 8.52
CA ILE A 170 -24.71 12.78 9.07
C ILE A 170 -23.48 13.25 8.29
N TYR A 171 -22.54 12.35 7.96
CA TYR A 171 -21.33 12.69 7.21
C TYR A 171 -21.63 13.18 5.79
N PHE A 172 -22.55 12.52 5.07
CA PHE A 172 -22.99 13.00 3.77
C PHE A 172 -23.62 14.39 3.84
N LYS A 173 -24.48 14.62 4.85
CA LYS A 173 -25.09 15.94 5.07
C LYS A 173 -24.02 17.01 5.35
N HIS A 174 -23.01 16.70 6.15
CA HIS A 174 -21.91 17.62 6.45
C HIS A 174 -21.04 17.91 5.23
N LEU A 175 -20.71 16.89 4.43
CA LEU A 175 -19.96 17.06 3.19
C LEU A 175 -20.69 17.99 2.21
N GLN A 176 -21.99 17.76 1.99
CA GLN A 176 -22.82 18.61 1.13
C GLN A 176 -22.91 20.05 1.64
N LEU A 177 -23.01 20.25 2.96
CA LEU A 177 -23.02 21.58 3.55
C LEU A 177 -21.68 22.30 3.38
N ALA A 178 -20.56 21.60 3.58
CA ALA A 178 -19.22 22.14 3.39
C ALA A 178 -18.97 22.54 1.93
N GLN A 179 -19.37 21.69 0.97
CA GLN A 179 -19.31 22.00 -0.46
C GLN A 179 -20.12 23.25 -0.81
N ARG A 180 -21.37 23.36 -0.33
CA ARG A 180 -22.21 24.54 -0.58
C ARG A 180 -21.62 25.84 -0.02
N ARG A 181 -20.82 25.77 1.04
CA ARG A 181 -20.19 26.93 1.69
C ARG A 181 -18.82 27.27 1.10
N GLY A 182 -18.27 26.43 0.23
CA GLY A 182 -16.88 26.54 -0.21
C GLY A 182 -15.86 26.29 0.90
N ASP A 183 -16.24 25.62 1.99
CA ASP A 183 -15.34 25.29 3.10
C ASP A 183 -14.50 24.05 2.72
N LEU A 184 -13.40 24.28 2.00
CA LEU A 184 -12.55 23.23 1.46
C LEU A 184 -11.92 22.34 2.55
N LEU A 185 -11.61 22.90 3.71
CA LEU A 185 -11.06 22.16 4.84
C LEU A 185 -12.08 21.15 5.38
N SER A 186 -13.32 21.59 5.60
CA SER A 186 -14.40 20.68 6.01
C SER A 186 -14.76 19.66 4.92
N VAL A 187 -14.66 20.02 3.64
CA VAL A 187 -14.85 19.09 2.52
C VAL A 187 -13.80 17.98 2.57
N GLN A 188 -12.53 18.33 2.72
CA GLN A 188 -11.44 17.35 2.83
C GLN A 188 -11.69 16.40 4.01
N HIS A 189 -11.91 16.93 5.22
CA HIS A 189 -12.13 16.12 6.41
C HIS A 189 -13.32 15.16 6.27
N ARG A 190 -14.47 15.64 5.74
CA ARG A 190 -15.67 14.80 5.61
C ARG A 190 -15.60 13.82 4.46
N ARG A 191 -14.88 14.14 3.38
CA ARG A 191 -14.61 13.19 2.29
C ARG A 191 -13.82 11.99 2.80
N TYR A 192 -12.76 12.21 3.57
CA TYR A 192 -12.01 11.11 4.20
C TYR A 192 -12.94 10.26 5.06
N THR A 193 -13.76 10.87 5.92
CA THR A 193 -14.68 10.09 6.77
C THR A 193 -15.71 9.27 5.98
N VAL A 194 -16.15 9.72 4.80
CA VAL A 194 -17.03 8.93 3.93
C VAL A 194 -16.25 7.82 3.22
N GLN A 195 -15.05 8.10 2.70
CA GLN A 195 -14.16 7.08 2.13
C GLN A 195 -13.74 6.05 3.16
N MET A 196 -13.79 6.37 4.46
CA MET A 196 -13.52 5.40 5.50
C MET A 196 -14.62 4.36 5.70
N VAL A 197 -15.82 4.61 5.16
CA VAL A 197 -17.00 3.73 5.26
C VAL A 197 -17.23 2.92 3.98
N TYR A 198 -16.53 3.24 2.89
CA TYR A 198 -16.63 2.63 1.55
C TYR A 198 -15.29 2.11 1.05
#